data_AF-A0A7Y9S8J0-F1
#
_entry.id   AF-A0A7Y9S8J0-F1
#
_cell.length_a   1.000
_cell.length_b   1.000
_cell.length_c   1.000
_cell.angle_alpha   90.00
_cell.angle_beta   90.00
_cell.angle_gamma   90.00
#
_symmetry.space_group_name_H-M   'P 1'
#
loop_
_entity.id
_entity.type
_entity.pdbx_description
1 polymer ?
#
loop_
_entity_poly.entity_id
_entity_poly.type
_entity_poly.pdbx_seq_one_letter_code
_entity_poly.pdbx_strand_id
1 'polypeptide(L)'
;MESNGSTDPTRPFNGTRPAKVVEKDFYDTVEDIVKHSGAKFPTWNRADPKSISVDSCVVGNHKGTKYSVTLDGSPVSDSDEAITTMKAHWESLDYTIGLYFQDMGGNTTGRELNATGPVGAEVQFTPAKHAATSASRANAPLTLRQGI
;
A
#
# COMPACT_ATOMS: atom_id res chain seq x y z
N MET A 1 -8.54 27.95 19.06
CA MET A 1 -8.49 26.82 18.11
C MET A 1 -7.04 26.66 17.72
N GLU A 2 -6.29 25.88 18.48
CA GLU A 2 -4.87 25.63 18.19
C GLU A 2 -4.78 24.27 17.49
N SER A 3 -4.57 24.29 16.19
CA SER A 3 -4.19 23.10 15.45
C SER A 3 -2.73 22.79 15.80
N ASN A 4 -2.52 21.77 16.64
CA ASN A 4 -1.22 21.15 16.83
C ASN A 4 -0.75 20.55 15.50
N GLY A 5 -0.08 21.35 14.68
CA GLY A 5 0.75 20.85 13.60
C GLY A 5 1.87 20.05 14.24
N SER A 6 1.78 18.73 14.18
CA SER A 6 2.85 17.85 14.65
C SER A 6 4.15 18.22 13.92
N THR A 7 5.11 18.76 14.67
CA THR A 7 6.46 19.10 14.21
C THR A 7 7.42 17.91 14.34
N ASP A 8 6.89 16.69 14.46
CA ASP A 8 7.69 15.49 14.64
C ASP A 8 8.69 15.32 13.48
N PRO A 9 9.99 15.55 13.71
CA PRO A 9 11.02 15.48 12.67
C PRO A 9 11.27 14.02 12.24
N THR A 10 10.72 13.05 12.97
CA THR A 10 10.77 11.62 12.60
C THR A 10 9.63 11.23 11.67
N ARG A 11 8.65 12.12 11.45
CA ARG A 11 7.58 11.87 10.48
C ARG A 11 8.16 11.92 9.08
N PRO A 12 8.04 10.85 8.27
CA PRO A 12 8.60 10.82 6.92
C PRO A 12 7.94 11.81 5.95
N PHE A 13 6.84 12.45 6.38
CA PHE A 13 6.13 13.52 5.69
C PHE A 13 6.33 14.86 6.40
N ASN A 14 7.45 15.53 6.14
CA ASN A 14 7.74 16.86 6.66
C ASN A 14 7.51 17.99 5.63
N GLY A 15 6.94 17.70 4.46
CA GLY A 15 6.65 18.69 3.42
C GLY A 15 7.87 19.21 2.63
N THR A 16 9.08 18.69 2.87
CA THR A 16 10.31 19.24 2.27
C THR A 16 10.83 18.47 1.05
N ARG A 17 10.26 17.29 0.75
CA ARG A 17 10.73 16.43 -0.34
C ARG A 17 10.26 16.97 -1.71
N PRO A 18 11.11 16.98 -2.75
CA PRO A 18 10.69 17.39 -4.09
C PRO A 18 9.58 16.48 -4.65
N ALA A 19 8.57 17.08 -5.30
CA ALA A 19 7.42 16.35 -5.84
C ALA A 19 7.80 15.20 -6.78
N LYS A 20 8.79 15.40 -7.66
CA LYS A 20 9.29 14.36 -8.59
C LYS A 20 9.93 13.17 -7.88
N VAL A 21 10.54 13.39 -6.72
CA VAL A 21 11.15 12.31 -5.94
C VAL A 21 10.05 11.46 -5.31
N VAL A 22 9.04 12.10 -4.72
CA VAL A 22 7.91 11.39 -4.10
C VAL A 22 7.07 10.65 -5.13
N GLU A 23 6.85 11.25 -6.30
CA GLU A 23 6.21 10.59 -7.43
C GLU A 23 6.98 9.32 -7.83
N LYS A 24 8.29 9.43 -8.03
CA LYS A 24 9.14 8.26 -8.35
C LYS A 24 9.07 7.19 -7.28
N ASP A 25 9.20 7.55 -6.01
CA ASP A 25 9.13 6.61 -4.88
C ASP A 25 7.79 5.91 -4.82
N PHE A 26 6.70 6.61 -5.12
CA PHE A 26 5.37 6.02 -5.19
C PHE A 26 5.31 4.93 -6.25
N TYR A 27 5.75 5.23 -7.48
CA TYR A 27 5.80 4.25 -8.57
C TYR A 27 6.70 3.05 -8.25
N ASP A 28 7.87 3.30 -7.64
CA ASP A 28 8.79 2.26 -7.21
C ASP A 28 8.17 1.36 -6.16
N THR A 29 7.46 1.94 -5.20
CA THR A 29 6.77 1.19 -4.15
C THR A 29 5.67 0.31 -4.72
N VAL A 30 4.82 0.83 -5.63
CA VAL A 30 3.78 0.00 -6.27
C VAL A 30 4.42 -1.16 -7.04
N GLU A 31 5.42 -0.87 -7.88
CA GLU A 31 6.09 -1.85 -8.73
C GLU A 31 6.76 -2.96 -7.91
N ASP A 32 7.41 -2.59 -6.82
CA ASP A 32 8.06 -3.50 -5.88
C ASP A 32 7.05 -4.44 -5.22
N ILE A 33 5.95 -3.89 -4.68
CA ILE A 33 4.90 -4.71 -4.04
C ILE A 33 4.23 -5.64 -5.06
N VAL A 34 3.94 -5.15 -6.26
CA VAL A 34 3.38 -5.97 -7.35
C VAL A 34 4.28 -7.17 -7.65
N LYS A 35 5.61 -6.99 -7.64
CA LYS A 35 6.58 -8.07 -7.90
C LYS A 35 6.67 -9.10 -6.78
N HIS A 36 6.55 -8.66 -5.53
CA HIS A 36 6.84 -9.50 -4.36
C HIS A 36 5.60 -10.12 -3.68
N SER A 37 4.40 -9.62 -3.98
CA SER A 37 3.14 -10.07 -3.35
C SER A 37 2.69 -11.50 -3.67
N GLY A 38 3.23 -12.13 -4.70
CA GLY A 38 2.76 -13.42 -5.21
C GLY A 38 1.43 -13.36 -5.97
N ALA A 39 0.75 -12.21 -6.03
CA ALA A 39 -0.44 -11.99 -6.84
C ALA A 39 -0.09 -11.37 -8.20
N LYS A 40 -0.96 -11.56 -9.21
CA LYS A 40 -0.83 -10.88 -10.51
C LYS A 40 -1.77 -9.69 -10.57
N PHE A 41 -1.27 -8.51 -10.92
CA PHE A 41 -2.04 -7.28 -11.06
C PHE A 41 -2.12 -6.85 -12.54
N PRO A 42 -3.03 -7.42 -13.35
CA PRO A 42 -3.08 -7.17 -14.79
C PRO A 42 -3.45 -5.72 -15.15
N THR A 43 -4.01 -4.97 -14.19
CA THR A 43 -4.36 -3.55 -14.36
C THR A 43 -3.19 -2.62 -14.03
N TRP A 44 -2.11 -3.11 -13.42
CA TRP A 44 -0.92 -2.31 -13.16
C TRP A 44 -0.09 -2.18 -14.42
N ASN A 45 0.14 -0.95 -14.86
CA ASN A 45 1.09 -0.62 -15.90
C ASN A 45 1.86 0.64 -15.50
N ARG A 46 3.13 0.48 -15.12
CA ARG A 46 3.99 1.60 -14.76
C ARG A 46 4.16 2.63 -15.88
N ALA A 47 4.12 2.20 -17.14
CA ALA A 47 4.24 3.11 -18.29
C ALA A 47 2.94 3.88 -18.60
N ASP A 48 1.79 3.42 -18.07
CA ASP A 48 0.48 4.03 -18.28
C ASP A 48 -0.36 3.94 -16.98
N PRO A 49 -0.06 4.77 -15.98
CA PRO A 49 -0.57 4.58 -14.63
C PRO A 49 -1.97 5.19 -14.41
N LYS A 50 -2.90 4.83 -15.29
CA LYS A 50 -4.29 5.33 -15.31
C LYS A 50 -5.09 5.10 -14.03
N SER A 51 -4.59 4.28 -13.10
CA SER A 51 -5.23 3.96 -11.83
C SER A 51 -4.78 4.83 -10.65
N ILE A 52 -3.83 5.75 -10.85
CA ILE A 52 -3.32 6.60 -9.76
C ILE A 52 -4.21 7.83 -9.58
N SER A 53 -4.76 7.99 -8.38
CA SER A 53 -5.36 9.26 -7.94
C SER A 53 -4.26 10.20 -7.45
N VAL A 54 -4.33 11.45 -7.90
CA VAL A 54 -3.44 12.54 -7.50
C VAL A 54 -4.28 13.66 -6.92
N ASP A 55 -4.13 13.91 -5.63
CA ASP A 55 -4.91 14.89 -4.87
C ASP A 55 -4.00 15.91 -4.19
N SER A 56 -4.44 17.16 -4.09
CA SER A 56 -3.73 18.17 -3.29
C SER A 56 -3.90 17.89 -1.79
N CYS A 57 -2.82 17.97 -1.01
CA CYS A 57 -2.87 17.87 0.45
C CYS A 57 -2.16 19.04 1.13
N VAL A 58 -2.33 19.17 2.45
CA VAL A 58 -1.64 20.17 3.27
C VAL A 58 -0.96 19.44 4.43
N VAL A 59 0.35 19.64 4.58
CA VAL A 59 1.15 19.13 5.70
C VAL A 59 1.80 20.31 6.39
N GLY A 60 1.33 20.62 7.61
CA GLY A 60 1.69 21.86 8.30
C GLY A 60 1.28 23.08 7.48
N ASN A 61 2.25 23.91 7.09
CA ASN A 61 2.05 25.10 6.25
C ASN A 61 2.37 24.85 4.76
N HIS A 62 2.68 23.61 4.37
CA HIS A 62 3.09 23.28 3.01
C HIS A 62 1.93 22.67 2.22
N LYS A 63 1.71 23.18 1.00
CA LYS A 63 0.87 22.50 0.02
C LYS A 63 1.68 21.36 -0.58
N GLY A 64 1.12 20.16 -0.52
CA GLY A 64 1.72 18.95 -1.04
C GLY A 64 0.83 18.22 -2.04
N THR A 65 1.28 17.05 -2.44
CA THR A 65 0.56 16.16 -3.35
C THR A 65 0.48 14.79 -2.72
N LYS A 66 -0.72 14.22 -2.74
CA LYS A 66 -0.99 12.85 -2.32
C LYS A 66 -1.20 11.98 -3.55
N TYR A 67 -0.42 10.93 -3.65
CA TYR A 67 -0.59 9.85 -4.62
C TYR A 67 -1.27 8.68 -3.95
N SER A 68 -2.20 8.04 -4.65
CA SER A 68 -2.83 6.82 -4.17
C SER A 68 -3.28 5.92 -5.29
N VAL A 69 -3.26 4.62 -5.04
CA VAL A 69 -3.74 3.61 -5.98
C VAL A 69 -4.36 2.46 -5.21
N THR A 70 -5.41 1.88 -5.79
CA THR A 70 -5.94 0.58 -5.40
C THR A 70 -5.88 -0.33 -6.63
N LEU A 71 -5.30 -1.52 -6.46
CA LEU A 71 -5.14 -2.51 -7.52
C LEU A 71 -5.84 -3.81 -7.13
N ASP A 72 -6.60 -4.38 -8.06
CA ASP A 72 -7.21 -5.70 -7.92
C ASP A 72 -6.28 -6.76 -8.50
N GLY A 73 -5.71 -7.58 -7.62
CA GLY A 73 -4.87 -8.71 -7.98
C GLY A 73 -5.66 -10.00 -8.19
N SER A 74 -5.05 -10.95 -8.88
CA SER A 74 -5.51 -12.35 -8.92
C SER A 74 -5.53 -12.96 -7.51
N PRO A 75 -6.35 -13.98 -7.25
CA PRO A 75 -6.24 -14.74 -6.01
C PRO A 75 -4.85 -15.38 -5.88
N VAL A 76 -4.45 -15.65 -4.64
CA VAL A 76 -3.22 -16.38 -4.31
C VAL A 76 -3.52 -17.83 -3.96
N SER A 77 -2.51 -18.71 -4.04
CA SER A 77 -2.63 -20.12 -3.65
C SER A 77 -2.78 -20.29 -2.14
N ASP A 78 -2.03 -19.48 -1.39
CA ASP A 78 -1.99 -19.47 0.07
C ASP A 78 -1.87 -18.03 0.58
N SER A 79 -2.90 -17.57 1.29
CA SER A 79 -2.92 -16.20 1.86
C SER A 79 -1.89 -16.04 2.99
N ASP A 80 -1.54 -17.10 3.71
CA ASP A 80 -0.63 -17.07 4.85
C ASP A 80 0.81 -16.90 4.38
N GLU A 81 1.17 -17.67 3.34
CA GLU A 81 2.46 -17.59 2.68
C GLU A 81 2.65 -16.22 2.02
N ALA A 82 1.61 -15.69 1.36
CA ALA A 82 1.66 -14.37 0.74
C ALA A 82 1.89 -13.24 1.77
N ILE A 83 1.20 -13.27 2.92
CA ILE A 83 1.45 -12.33 4.01
C ILE A 83 2.87 -12.47 4.53
N THR A 84 3.32 -13.70 4.80
CA THR A 84 4.64 -13.96 5.40
C THR A 84 5.75 -13.45 4.48
N THR A 85 5.61 -13.70 3.18
CA THR A 85 6.54 -13.23 2.14
C THR A 85 6.56 -11.70 2.09
N MET A 86 5.40 -11.06 2.02
CA MET A 86 5.30 -9.60 1.97
C MET A 86 5.81 -8.93 3.24
N LYS A 87 5.51 -9.50 4.40
CA LYS A 87 6.00 -9.00 5.68
C LYS A 87 7.53 -9.04 5.72
N ALA A 88 8.13 -10.19 5.40
CA ALA A 88 9.59 -10.33 5.40
C ALA A 88 10.26 -9.37 4.39
N HIS A 89 9.64 -9.20 3.22
CA HIS A 89 10.09 -8.24 2.21
C HIS A 89 10.06 -6.80 2.73
N TRP A 90 8.94 -6.37 3.31
CA TRP A 90 8.80 -5.03 3.89
C TRP A 90 9.73 -4.78 5.07
N GLU A 91 9.90 -5.76 5.96
CA GLU A 91 10.89 -5.68 7.05
C GLU A 91 12.32 -5.52 6.51
N SER A 92 12.66 -6.16 5.38
CA SER A 92 13.98 -5.98 4.74
C SER A 92 14.20 -4.59 4.12
N LEU A 93 13.14 -3.82 3.94
CA LEU A 93 13.14 -2.46 3.39
C LEU A 93 12.88 -1.38 4.46
N ASP A 94 13.06 -1.73 5.74
CA ASP A 94 12.85 -0.84 6.90
C ASP A 94 11.41 -0.30 7.02
N TYR A 95 10.42 -1.03 6.52
CA TYR A 95 9.02 -0.69 6.77
C TYR A 95 8.66 -0.99 8.22
N THR A 96 7.89 -0.09 8.83
CA THR A 96 7.24 -0.37 10.10
C THR A 96 5.96 -1.16 9.82
N ILE A 97 5.96 -2.43 10.21
CA ILE A 97 4.77 -3.28 10.08
C ILE A 97 3.71 -2.82 11.09
N GLY A 98 2.52 -2.53 10.58
CA GLY A 98 1.36 -2.10 11.34
C GLY A 98 0.44 -3.26 11.73
N LEU A 99 -0.86 -3.00 11.70
CA LEU A 99 -1.88 -4.00 12.08
C LEU A 99 -1.91 -5.18 11.11
N TYR A 100 -1.99 -6.37 11.68
CA TYR A 100 -2.20 -7.64 10.99
C TYR A 100 -3.55 -8.22 11.42
N PHE A 101 -4.51 -8.33 10.49
CA PHE A 101 -5.81 -8.94 10.75
C PHE A 101 -5.82 -10.37 10.19
N GLN A 102 -6.13 -11.36 11.02
CA GLN A 102 -6.15 -12.78 10.61
C GLN A 102 -7.52 -13.27 10.17
N ASP A 103 -8.61 -12.63 10.62
CA ASP A 103 -9.99 -13.06 10.35
C ASP A 103 -10.91 -11.85 10.15
N MET A 104 -11.14 -11.46 8.89
CA MET A 104 -12.12 -10.42 8.53
C MET A 104 -13.59 -10.88 8.57
N GLY A 105 -13.86 -12.16 8.87
CA GLY A 105 -15.22 -12.73 8.95
C GLY A 105 -15.93 -12.91 7.59
N GLY A 106 -16.91 -13.83 7.54
CA GLY A 106 -17.64 -14.20 6.31
C GLY A 106 -16.80 -15.07 5.35
N ASN A 107 -17.35 -15.49 4.20
CA ASN A 107 -16.67 -16.31 3.17
C ASN A 107 -15.36 -15.74 2.59
N THR A 108 -14.85 -14.65 3.15
CA THR A 108 -13.55 -14.03 2.92
C THR A 108 -12.62 -14.40 4.07
N THR A 109 -11.70 -15.34 3.80
CA THR A 109 -10.49 -15.62 4.58
C THR A 109 -9.51 -14.44 4.45
N GLY A 110 -9.96 -13.25 4.88
CA GLY A 110 -9.27 -11.99 4.66
C GLY A 110 -8.16 -11.81 5.66
N ARG A 111 -6.93 -12.06 5.23
CA ARG A 111 -5.74 -11.56 5.90
C ARG A 111 -5.44 -10.17 5.40
N GLU A 112 -4.99 -9.28 6.28
CA GLU A 112 -4.57 -7.94 5.90
C GLU A 112 -3.27 -7.58 6.58
N LEU A 113 -2.32 -7.07 5.81
CA LEU A 113 -1.04 -6.53 6.29
C LEU A 113 -0.97 -5.05 5.97
N ASN A 114 -0.88 -4.24 7.03
CA ASN A 114 -0.61 -2.81 6.92
C ASN A 114 0.86 -2.53 7.23
N ALA A 115 1.46 -1.57 6.55
CA ALA A 115 2.82 -1.11 6.83
C ALA A 115 3.02 0.36 6.44
N THR A 116 3.97 1.00 7.10
CA THR A 116 4.45 2.35 6.74
C THR A 116 5.91 2.27 6.33
N GLY A 117 6.20 2.66 5.09
CA GLY A 117 7.56 2.66 4.54
C GLY A 117 8.43 3.81 5.08
N PRO A 118 9.75 3.73 4.91
CA PRO A 118 10.71 4.74 5.38
C PRO A 118 10.51 6.11 4.72
N VAL A 119 9.89 6.14 3.53
CA VAL A 119 9.51 7.35 2.80
C VAL A 119 8.07 7.80 3.09
N GLY A 120 7.44 7.22 4.10
CA GLY A 120 6.11 7.52 4.60
C GLY A 120 4.97 6.79 3.90
N ALA A 121 5.25 6.06 2.81
CA ALA A 121 4.23 5.34 2.07
C ALA A 121 3.42 4.41 2.99
N GLU A 122 2.12 4.63 3.07
CA GLU A 122 1.17 3.76 3.77
C GLU A 122 0.68 2.69 2.80
N VAL A 123 0.88 1.43 3.16
CA VAL A 123 0.59 0.28 2.31
C VAL A 123 -0.32 -0.69 3.03
N GLN A 124 -1.30 -1.21 2.31
CA GLN A 124 -2.21 -2.26 2.75
C GLN A 124 -2.28 -3.36 1.69
N PHE A 125 -1.98 -4.59 2.09
CA PHE A 125 -2.06 -5.78 1.24
C PHE A 125 -3.01 -6.80 1.86
N THR A 126 -4.00 -7.24 1.07
CA THR A 126 -5.05 -8.15 1.55
C THR A 126 -5.13 -9.37 0.62
N PRO A 127 -4.34 -10.43 0.85
CA PRO A 127 -4.39 -11.62 0.02
C PRO A 127 -5.64 -12.47 0.31
N ALA A 128 -6.35 -12.84 -0.74
CA ALA A 128 -7.44 -13.82 -0.67
C ALA A 128 -7.09 -15.10 -1.43
N LYS A 129 -7.42 -16.25 -0.81
CA LYS A 129 -7.31 -17.57 -1.44
C LYS A 129 -8.48 -17.80 -2.39
N HIS A 130 -8.25 -18.59 -3.44
CA HIS A 130 -9.33 -19.11 -4.27
C HIS A 130 -10.32 -19.95 -3.43
N ALA A 131 -11.56 -19.49 -3.25
CA ALA A 131 -12.61 -20.32 -2.65
C ALA A 131 -13.03 -21.39 -3.68
N ALA A 132 -12.97 -22.66 -3.31
CA ALA A 132 -13.22 -23.78 -4.24
C ALA A 132 -14.70 -23.93 -4.64
N THR A 133 -15.63 -23.22 -4.01
CA THR A 133 -17.06 -23.36 -4.27
C THR A 133 -17.80 -22.05 -4.04
N SER A 134 -18.50 -21.60 -5.08
CA SER A 134 -19.39 -20.42 -5.17
C SER A 134 -18.74 -19.15 -5.71
N ALA A 135 -19.46 -18.50 -6.62
CA ALA A 135 -19.08 -17.37 -7.46
C ALA A 135 -18.75 -16.05 -6.74
N SER A 136 -18.01 -16.08 -5.63
CA SER A 136 -17.45 -14.89 -5.00
C SER A 136 -16.05 -14.64 -5.54
N ARG A 137 -15.87 -13.46 -6.16
CA ARG A 137 -14.59 -12.98 -6.71
C ARG A 137 -13.52 -12.98 -5.62
N ALA A 138 -12.64 -13.97 -5.61
CA ALA A 138 -11.43 -13.93 -4.80
C ALA A 138 -10.40 -13.08 -5.56
N ASN A 139 -10.11 -11.88 -5.06
CA ASN A 139 -9.05 -10.99 -5.53
C ASN A 139 -8.11 -10.65 -4.37
N ALA A 140 -6.85 -10.36 -4.68
CA ALA A 140 -5.89 -9.85 -3.71
C ALA A 140 -5.75 -8.34 -3.88
N PRO A 141 -6.53 -7.51 -3.16
CA PRO A 141 -6.38 -6.06 -3.27
C PRO A 141 -5.07 -5.56 -2.66
N LEU A 142 -4.55 -4.51 -3.29
CA LEU A 142 -3.42 -3.72 -2.83
C LEU A 142 -3.82 -2.25 -2.80
N THR A 143 -3.63 -1.57 -1.68
CA THR A 143 -3.80 -0.12 -1.55
C THR A 143 -2.50 0.52 -1.11
N LEU A 144 -2.12 1.61 -1.78
CA LEU A 144 -0.95 2.41 -1.45
C LEU A 144 -1.32 3.89 -1.40
N ARG A 145 -0.78 4.61 -0.42
CA ARG A 145 -0.94 6.07 -0.28
C ARG A 145 0.39 6.70 0.11
N GLN A 146 0.76 7.80 -0.54
CA GLN A 146 1.95 8.56 -0.20
C GLN A 146 1.72 10.06 -0.40
N GLY A 147 1.96 10.86 0.63
CA GLY A 147 1.82 12.31 0.61
C GLY A 147 3.15 13.07 0.59
N ILE A 148 3.06 14.40 0.47
CA ILE A 148 4.15 15.34 0.74
C ILE A 148 3.66 16.34 1.78
#